data_AF-A0A2T4L262-F1
#
_entry.id   AF-A0A2T4L262-F1
#
_cell.length_a   1.000
_cell.length_b   1.000
_cell.length_c   1.000
_cell.angle_alpha   90.00
_cell.angle_beta   90.00
_cell.angle_gamma   90.00
#
_symmetry.space_group_name_H-M   'P 1'
#
loop_
_entity.id
_entity.type
_entity.pdbx_description
1 polymer ?
#
loop_
_entity_poly.entity_id
_entity_poly.type
_entity_poly.pdbx_seq_one_letter_code
_entity_poly.pdbx_strand_id
1 'polypeptide(L)'
;IYGYRVLDDHIPVFITYTKSEGIDDNIKYEDRFLSQDELAWVSRANASLKSKEIQDIINHKERNKKIYIFVKKSDAEGKLHYYLGEAEYIKGTAKEETRDIGDRVVTMNLAMKTSIRDDIYRYIVEE
;
A
#
# COMPACT_ATOMS: atom_id res chain seq x y z
N ILE A 1 6.75 10.38 -6.97
CA ILE A 1 7.10 9.27 -6.03
C ILE A 1 6.40 8.04 -6.57
N TYR A 2 7.10 6.93 -6.76
CA TYR A 2 6.51 5.69 -7.30
C TYR A 2 6.21 4.74 -6.13
N GLY A 3 4.95 4.63 -5.74
CA GLY A 3 4.50 3.73 -4.66
C GLY A 3 4.81 4.23 -3.25
N TYR A 4 6.06 4.39 -2.86
CA TYR A 4 6.39 4.84 -1.49
C TYR A 4 7.77 5.47 -1.39
N ARG A 5 8.04 6.14 -0.28
CA ARG A 5 9.37 6.61 0.09
C ARG A 5 9.59 6.49 1.59
N VAL A 6 10.76 6.01 2.01
CA VAL A 6 11.16 6.04 3.42
C VAL A 6 11.93 7.34 3.68
N LEU A 7 11.39 8.18 4.56
CA LEU A 7 12.04 9.40 5.08
C LEU A 7 12.44 9.18 6.55
N ASP A 8 13.04 10.19 7.19
CA ASP A 8 13.49 10.10 8.58
C ASP A 8 12.37 9.73 9.56
N ASP A 9 11.25 10.45 9.54
CA ASP A 9 10.15 10.20 10.49
C ASP A 9 8.87 9.67 9.82
N HIS A 10 8.87 9.61 8.49
CA HIS A 10 7.66 9.44 7.70
C HIS A 10 7.86 8.46 6.54
N ILE A 11 6.82 7.68 6.27
CA ILE A 11 6.76 6.74 5.16
C ILE A 11 5.47 7.04 4.38
N PRO A 12 5.47 8.02 3.48
CA PRO A 12 4.34 8.23 2.59
C PRO A 12 4.24 7.09 1.58
N VAL A 13 3.05 6.49 1.53
CA VAL A 13 2.63 5.43 0.60
C VAL A 13 1.55 6.02 -0.31
N PHE A 14 1.78 5.95 -1.61
CA PHE A 14 0.93 6.44 -2.68
C PHE A 14 0.38 5.25 -3.47
N ILE A 15 -0.93 5.15 -3.50
CA ILE A 15 -1.67 4.06 -4.14
C ILE A 15 -2.52 4.65 -5.26
N THR A 16 -2.46 4.02 -6.42
CA THR A 16 -3.36 4.31 -7.53
C THR A 16 -4.27 3.12 -7.71
N TYR A 17 -5.54 3.29 -7.32
CA TYR A 17 -6.51 2.21 -7.29
C TYR A 17 -7.14 2.03 -8.67
N THR A 18 -6.61 1.13 -9.49
CA THR A 18 -7.19 0.86 -10.82
C THR A 18 -8.28 -0.20 -10.68
N LYS A 19 -9.52 0.11 -11.11
CA LYS A 19 -10.60 -0.87 -11.15
C LYS A 19 -10.24 -1.95 -12.17
N SER A 20 -9.95 -3.16 -11.71
CA SER A 20 -9.58 -4.31 -12.54
C SER A 20 -10.80 -4.85 -13.32
N GLU A 21 -11.44 -4.02 -14.15
CA GLU A 21 -12.46 -4.51 -15.09
C GLU A 21 -11.76 -5.30 -16.22
N GLY A 22 -11.56 -6.60 -15.97
CA GLY A 22 -11.24 -7.58 -17.01
C GLY A 22 -9.86 -8.24 -16.98
N ILE A 23 -9.19 -8.42 -15.82
CA ILE A 23 -7.85 -9.05 -15.79
C ILE A 23 -7.72 -10.08 -14.67
N ASP A 24 -7.65 -11.35 -15.07
CA ASP A 24 -6.63 -12.39 -14.78
C ASP A 24 -5.90 -12.44 -13.42
N ASP A 25 -5.22 -13.55 -13.13
CA ASP A 25 -4.53 -13.91 -11.86
C ASP A 25 -3.56 -12.85 -11.26
N ASN A 26 -3.30 -11.75 -12.00
CA ASN A 26 -2.52 -10.56 -11.62
C ASN A 26 -3.10 -9.75 -10.44
N ILE A 27 -4.38 -9.92 -10.06
CA ILE A 27 -5.01 -9.22 -8.92
C ILE A 27 -4.30 -9.52 -7.58
N LYS A 28 -3.50 -10.59 -7.51
CA LYS A 28 -2.69 -10.92 -6.32
C LYS A 28 -1.58 -9.90 -6.02
N TYR A 29 -1.19 -9.08 -6.99
CA TYR A 29 0.00 -8.23 -6.92
C TYR A 29 -0.28 -6.73 -7.06
N GLU A 30 -1.51 -6.31 -6.72
CA GLU A 30 -1.92 -4.90 -6.66
C GLU A 30 -2.31 -4.48 -5.25
N ASP A 31 -2.12 -3.19 -4.95
CA ASP A 31 -2.58 -2.59 -3.70
C ASP A 31 -4.11 -2.61 -3.65
N ARG A 32 -4.69 -3.14 -2.58
CA ARG A 32 -6.16 -3.21 -2.45
C ARG A 32 -6.62 -3.08 -1.01
N PHE A 33 -7.74 -2.37 -0.83
CA PHE A 33 -8.41 -2.37 0.45
C PHE A 33 -9.12 -3.71 0.66
N LEU A 34 -8.81 -4.38 1.77
CA LEU A 34 -9.52 -5.57 2.24
C LEU A 34 -10.76 -5.17 3.06
N SER A 35 -10.69 -4.01 3.71
CA SER A 35 -11.79 -3.36 4.44
C SER A 35 -11.50 -1.86 4.60
N GLN A 36 -12.37 -1.13 5.29
CA GLN A 36 -12.11 0.25 5.71
C GLN A 36 -10.94 0.40 6.68
N ASP A 37 -10.51 -0.70 7.30
CA ASP A 37 -9.48 -0.73 8.32
C ASP A 37 -8.20 -1.45 7.87
N GLU A 38 -8.24 -2.14 6.73
CA GLU A 38 -7.15 -3.00 6.29
C GLU A 38 -6.85 -2.84 4.80
N LEU A 39 -5.57 -2.63 4.51
CA LEU A 39 -5.02 -2.45 3.18
C LEU A 39 -3.97 -3.54 2.92
N ALA A 40 -4.18 -4.36 1.89
CA ALA A 40 -3.13 -5.19 1.33
C ALA A 40 -2.23 -4.32 0.46
N TRP A 41 -0.96 -4.24 0.84
CA TRP A 41 0.04 -3.38 0.20
C TRP A 41 1.14 -4.23 -0.45
N VAL A 42 1.56 -3.80 -1.64
CA VAL A 42 2.61 -4.46 -2.41
C VAL A 42 3.75 -3.49 -2.67
N SER A 43 4.97 -3.93 -2.38
CA SER A 43 6.15 -3.11 -2.61
C SER A 43 6.52 -2.99 -4.10
N ARG A 44 7.45 -2.08 -4.40
CA ARG A 44 8.07 -1.94 -5.72
C ARG A 44 8.79 -3.24 -6.12
N ALA A 45 8.89 -3.47 -7.43
CA ALA A 45 9.62 -4.60 -7.99
C ALA A 45 11.06 -4.71 -7.47
N ASN A 46 11.54 -5.94 -7.37
CA ASN A 46 12.86 -6.34 -6.89
C ASN A 46 13.14 -5.93 -5.43
N ALA A 47 12.09 -5.82 -4.61
CA ALA A 47 12.21 -5.68 -3.17
C ALA A 47 12.38 -7.03 -2.47
N SER A 48 13.03 -7.01 -1.30
CA SER A 48 13.22 -8.17 -0.43
C SER A 48 12.88 -7.80 1.01
N LEU A 49 12.48 -8.77 1.82
CA LEU A 49 12.36 -8.61 3.27
C LEU A 49 13.69 -8.17 3.90
N LYS A 50 14.83 -8.41 3.25
CA LYS A 50 16.14 -7.95 3.73
C LYS A 50 16.47 -6.51 3.32
N SER A 51 15.71 -5.91 2.40
CA SER A 51 15.94 -4.55 1.94
C SER A 51 15.75 -3.55 3.07
N LYS A 52 16.66 -2.57 3.19
CA LYS A 52 16.62 -1.54 4.24
C LYS A 52 15.26 -0.84 4.31
N GLU A 53 14.72 -0.45 3.15
CA GLU A 53 13.42 0.23 3.08
C GLU A 53 12.27 -0.64 3.60
N ILE A 54 12.27 -1.94 3.30
CA ILE A 54 11.25 -2.88 3.78
C ILE A 54 11.40 -3.11 5.28
N GLN A 55 12.64 -3.22 5.78
CA GLN A 55 12.90 -3.30 7.21
C GLN A 55 12.49 -2.04 7.97
N ASP A 56 12.61 -0.85 7.35
CA ASP A 56 12.11 0.40 7.95
C ASP A 56 10.58 0.43 8.03
N ILE A 57 9.86 -0.19 7.07
CA ILE A 57 8.40 -0.32 7.08
C ILE A 57 7.94 -1.33 8.14
N ILE A 58 8.54 -2.53 8.15
CA ILE A 58 8.19 -3.60 9.11
C ILE A 58 8.41 -3.13 10.55
N ASN A 59 9.54 -2.45 10.80
CA ASN A 59 9.93 -1.98 12.13
C ASN A 59 9.58 -0.50 12.35
N HIS A 60 8.63 0.07 11.59
CA HIS A 60 8.29 1.50 11.63
C HIS A 60 8.00 2.01 13.05
N LYS A 61 7.22 1.26 13.85
CA LYS A 61 6.91 1.58 15.26
C LYS A 61 8.15 1.71 16.13
N GLU A 62 9.04 0.72 16.06
CA GLU A 62 10.29 0.70 16.83
C GLU A 62 11.25 1.82 16.40
N ARG A 63 11.15 2.23 15.14
CA ARG A 63 11.94 3.31 14.53
C ARG A 63 11.27 4.67 14.62
N ASN A 64 10.14 4.78 15.33
CA ASN A 64 9.34 6.00 15.46
C ASN A 64 8.95 6.64 14.11
N LYS A 65 8.75 5.81 13.08
CA LYS A 65 8.31 6.21 11.74
C LYS A 65 6.81 6.01 11.58
N LYS A 66 6.15 7.00 10.99
CA LYS A 66 4.71 6.96 10.69
C LYS A 66 4.47 6.62 9.23
N ILE A 67 3.59 5.66 8.95
CA ILE A 67 3.17 5.33 7.59
C ILE A 67 1.92 6.17 7.28
N TYR A 68 1.95 6.90 6.17
CA TYR A 68 0.84 7.74 5.72
C TYR A 68 0.30 7.25 4.40
N ILE A 69 -1.02 7.10 4.29
CA ILE A 69 -1.65 6.53 3.10
C ILE A 69 -2.26 7.65 2.25
N PHE A 70 -1.86 7.68 0.98
CA PHE A 70 -2.36 8.59 -0.05
C PHE A 70 -2.93 7.76 -1.21
N VAL A 71 -4.17 8.02 -1.61
CA VAL A 71 -4.85 7.23 -2.64
C VAL A 71 -5.42 8.14 -3.73
N LYS A 72 -5.38 7.68 -4.97
CA LYS A 72 -6.18 8.21 -6.08
C LYS A 72 -6.86 7.07 -6.82
N LYS A 73 -7.99 7.31 -7.45
CA LYS A 73 -8.77 6.31 -8.20
C LYS A 73 -8.23 6.09 -9.61
N SER A 74 -7.55 7.08 -10.18
CA SER A 74 -6.94 6.92 -11.50
C SER A 74 -5.82 7.91 -11.72
N ASP A 75 -4.85 7.56 -12.58
CA ASP A 75 -3.90 8.54 -13.14
C ASP A 75 -4.59 9.67 -13.91
N ALA A 76 -5.83 9.46 -14.38
CA ALA A 76 -6.63 10.47 -15.06
C ALA A 76 -7.12 11.62 -14.15
N GLU A 77 -7.19 11.42 -12.83
CA GLU A 77 -7.58 12.46 -11.86
C GLU A 77 -6.48 13.52 -11.63
N GLY A 78 -5.33 13.36 -12.29
CA GLY A 78 -4.20 14.26 -12.19
C GLY A 78 -3.24 13.88 -11.05
N LYS A 79 -2.65 14.90 -10.41
CA LYS A 79 -1.56 14.72 -9.44
C LYS A 79 -2.03 14.64 -7.98
N LEU A 80 -3.27 15.00 -7.70
CA LEU A 80 -3.82 15.05 -6.35
C LEU A 80 -4.16 13.64 -5.84
N HIS A 81 -3.92 13.41 -4.55
CA HIS A 81 -4.26 12.17 -3.87
C HIS A 81 -5.05 12.52 -2.60
N TYR A 82 -6.02 11.68 -2.26
CA TYR A 82 -6.72 11.71 -0.98
C TYR A 82 -5.80 11.19 0.12
N TYR A 83 -5.64 11.96 1.18
CA TYR A 83 -4.97 11.48 2.40
C TYR A 83 -5.97 10.70 3.25
N LEU A 84 -5.69 9.43 3.52
CA LEU A 84 -6.57 8.54 4.28
C LEU A 84 -6.15 8.33 5.73
N GLY A 85 -5.05 8.93 6.17
CA GLY A 85 -4.57 8.84 7.54
C GLY A 85 -3.29 8.04 7.72
N GLU A 86 -3.02 7.70 8.98
CA GLU A 86 -1.90 6.85 9.38
C GLU A 86 -2.29 5.38 9.28
N ALA A 87 -1.32 4.54 8.91
CA ALA A 87 -1.45 3.09 8.94
C ALA A 87 -0.29 2.43 9.69
N GLU A 88 -0.47 1.16 10.04
CA GLU A 88 0.49 0.39 10.80
C GLU A 88 0.66 -1.01 10.19
N TYR A 89 1.91 -1.46 10.08
CA TYR A 89 2.18 -2.82 9.63
C TYR A 89 1.55 -3.88 10.54
N ILE A 90 0.81 -4.83 9.94
CA ILE A 90 0.24 -5.99 10.62
C ILE A 90 1.30 -7.09 10.72
N LYS A 91 1.81 -7.33 11.93
CA LYS A 91 2.88 -8.28 12.20
C LYS A 91 2.58 -9.68 11.67
N GLY A 92 3.52 -10.26 10.93
CA GLY A 92 3.42 -11.62 10.39
C GLY A 92 2.78 -11.73 9.01
N THR A 93 2.30 -10.61 8.44
CA THR A 93 1.70 -10.59 7.09
C THR A 93 2.72 -10.39 5.98
N ALA A 94 3.97 -10.05 6.32
CA ALA A 94 5.00 -9.71 5.34
C ALA A 94 5.58 -10.97 4.69
N LYS A 95 5.55 -11.06 3.36
CA LYS A 95 6.03 -12.21 2.59
C LYS A 95 6.73 -11.76 1.31
N GLU A 96 7.79 -12.48 0.92
CA GLU A 96 8.38 -12.34 -0.41
C GLU A 96 7.61 -13.21 -1.39
N GLU A 97 7.23 -12.62 -2.53
CA GLU A 97 6.50 -13.29 -3.59
C GLU A 97 7.22 -13.01 -4.92
N THR A 98 7.15 -13.94 -5.86
CA THR A 98 7.64 -13.75 -7.23
C THR A 98 6.45 -13.66 -8.15
N ARG A 99 6.30 -12.53 -8.86
CA ARG A 99 5.24 -12.32 -9.85
C ARG A 99 5.50 -13.19 -11.09
N ASP A 100 4.46 -13.45 -11.88
CA ASP A 100 4.57 -14.21 -13.15
C ASP A 100 5.55 -13.59 -14.15
N ILE A 101 5.74 -12.27 -14.10
CA ILE A 101 6.71 -11.53 -14.92
C ILE A 101 8.17 -11.69 -14.44
N GLY A 102 8.43 -12.46 -13.38
CA GLY A 102 9.76 -12.77 -12.84
C GLY A 102 10.28 -11.81 -11.77
N ASP A 103 9.58 -10.71 -11.51
CA ASP A 103 9.96 -9.74 -10.48
C ASP A 103 9.61 -10.23 -9.06
N ARG A 104 10.51 -9.95 -8.11
CA ARG A 104 10.26 -10.21 -6.69
C ARG A 104 9.62 -9.01 -6.02
N VAL A 105 8.60 -9.24 -5.22
CA VAL A 105 7.93 -8.22 -4.43
C VAL A 105 7.75 -8.66 -3.00
N VAL A 106 7.49 -7.71 -2.12
CA VAL A 106 7.09 -7.97 -0.74
C VAL A 106 5.64 -7.55 -0.60
N THR A 107 4.79 -8.47 -0.18
CA THR A 107 3.39 -8.21 0.16
C THR A 107 3.26 -8.13 1.68
N MET A 108 2.40 -7.26 2.18
CA MET A 108 2.04 -7.17 3.59
C MET A 108 0.72 -6.44 3.78
N ASN A 109 0.11 -6.60 4.95
CA ASN A 109 -1.12 -5.89 5.27
C ASN A 109 -0.80 -4.73 6.22
N LEU A 110 -1.49 -3.61 6.00
CA LEU A 110 -1.44 -2.40 6.81
C LEU A 110 -2.81 -2.20 7.45
N ALA A 111 -2.81 -1.98 8.76
CA ALA A 111 -3.99 -1.59 9.53
C ALA A 111 -4.10 -0.07 9.58
N MET A 112 -5.23 0.49 9.16
CA MET A 112 -5.52 1.91 9.28
C MET A 112 -5.71 2.27 10.76
N LYS A 113 -5.07 3.34 11.24
CA LYS A 113 -5.30 3.83 12.62
C LYS A 113 -6.70 4.39 12.83
N THR A 114 -7.32 4.86 11.76
CA THR A 114 -8.68 5.36 11.75
C THR A 114 -9.36 4.80 10.53
N SER A 115 -10.53 4.19 10.72
CA SER A 115 -11.33 3.63 9.64
C SER A 115 -11.56 4.66 8.55
N ILE A 116 -11.38 4.25 7.30
CA ILE A 116 -11.63 5.11 6.15
C ILE A 116 -13.10 5.49 6.13
N ARG A 117 -13.37 6.79 6.01
CA ARG A 117 -14.75 7.32 5.96
C ARG A 117 -15.53 6.64 4.83
N ASP A 118 -16.75 6.20 5.12
CA ASP A 118 -17.56 5.37 4.23
C ASP A 118 -17.74 5.98 2.83
N ASP A 119 -18.02 7.27 2.71
CA ASP A 119 -18.13 7.98 1.44
C ASP A 119 -16.84 7.94 0.60
N ILE A 120 -15.66 8.11 1.23
CA ILE A 120 -14.36 8.04 0.56
C ILE A 120 -14.03 6.60 0.19
N TYR A 121 -14.30 5.65 1.09
CA TYR A 121 -14.09 4.23 0.82
C TYR A 121 -14.92 3.81 -0.40
N ARG A 122 -16.22 4.10 -0.40
CA ARG A 122 -17.12 3.85 -1.53
C ARG A 122 -16.67 4.57 -2.79
N TYR A 123 -16.23 5.82 -2.73
CA TYR A 123 -15.70 6.52 -3.89
C TYR A 123 -14.49 5.80 -4.53
N ILE A 124 -13.61 5.23 -3.69
CA ILE A 124 -12.40 4.52 -4.13
C ILE A 124 -12.75 3.14 -4.69
N VAL A 125 -13.60 2.38 -3.98
CA VAL A 125 -13.89 0.97 -4.32
C VAL A 125 -15.08 0.78 -5.27
N GLU A 126 -16.06 1.68 -5.24
CA GLU A 126 -17.26 1.70 -6.08
C GLU A 126 -17.15 2.79 -7.16
N GLU A 127 -17.99 2.70 -8.20
CA GLU A 127 -18.01 3.61 -9.34
C GLU A 127 -18.37 5.06 -9.00
#